data_AF-A0A838IHT1-F1
#
_entry.id   AF-A0A838IHT1-F1
#
_cell.length_a   1.000
_cell.length_b   1.000
_cell.length_c   1.000
_cell.angle_alpha   90.00
_cell.angle_beta   90.00
_cell.angle_gamma   90.00
#
_symmetry.space_group_name_H-M   'P 1'
#
loop_
_entity.id
_entity.type
_entity.pdbx_description
1 polymer ?
#
loop_
_entity_poly.entity_id
_entity_poly.type
_entity_poly.pdbx_seq_one_letter_code
_entity_poly.pdbx_strand_id
1 'polypeptide(L)'
;MGVIYLLLYLLGGLIVTVGSYHLLSDILDELTLWSAFQTIGFGAAIILGAGLLHALTIRRRGNAGVLEDVAEMSGKTMGMAAAAWLLPSVAAWVQFELFIEPVHMFPIITFFGGVALAFGVCSRLMTTWPMRRAAAAMGTALFGIPLGLLAVSLPLHHFNYHLTNVHVSTRDYSSRATKTQVFKADDPTFKSEMVSSLGKETSALLNAIANAKTIDVAQEVAAGRMRQLDDGSYVTVNADGSLNPVGGAGNLEHSMDEALAADRTVSAEAQAQKRREWEQEIWLRRNGGRLFSSPDRLDQADR
;
A
#
# COMPACT_ATOMS: atom_id res chain seq x y z
N MET A 1 -25.25 27.31 16.36
CA MET A 1 -25.06 26.21 17.33
C MET A 1 -25.28 24.84 16.71
N GLY A 2 -26.47 24.49 16.18
CA GLY A 2 -26.70 23.18 15.56
C GLY A 2 -25.70 22.78 14.46
N VAL A 3 -25.37 23.72 13.55
CA VAL A 3 -24.36 23.51 12.49
C VAL A 3 -22.97 23.24 13.08
N ILE A 4 -22.59 23.92 14.16
CA ILE A 4 -21.27 23.73 14.79
C ILE A 4 -21.15 22.32 15.36
N TYR A 5 -22.19 21.81 16.05
CA TYR A 5 -22.17 20.44 16.56
C TYR A 5 -22.08 19.41 15.45
N LEU A 6 -22.84 19.60 14.38
CA LEU A 6 -22.79 18.73 13.21
C LEU A 6 -21.38 18.68 12.61
N LEU A 7 -20.74 19.84 12.43
CA LEU A 7 -19.38 19.92 11.91
C LEU A 7 -18.37 19.23 12.83
N LEU A 8 -18.50 19.41 14.14
CA LEU A 8 -17.62 18.73 15.11
C LEU A 8 -17.84 17.20 15.14
N TYR A 9 -19.08 16.73 15.00
CA TYR A 9 -19.38 15.31 14.87
C TYR A 9 -18.79 14.71 13.59
N LEU A 10 -18.93 15.41 12.46
CA LEU A 10 -18.35 14.97 11.19
C LEU A 10 -16.83 14.96 11.24
N LEU A 11 -16.20 16.02 11.76
CA LEU A 11 -14.76 16.13 11.91
C LEU A 11 -14.22 15.04 12.85
N GLY A 12 -14.80 14.91 14.04
CA GLY A 12 -14.41 13.89 15.00
C GLY A 12 -14.61 12.48 14.45
N GLY A 13 -15.73 12.22 13.77
CA GLY A 13 -15.99 10.92 13.14
C GLY A 13 -15.02 10.59 12.01
N LEU A 14 -14.62 11.58 11.20
CA LEU A 14 -13.57 11.42 10.18
C LEU A 14 -12.22 11.08 10.83
N ILE A 15 -11.83 11.80 11.89
CA ILE A 15 -10.59 11.54 12.62
C ILE A 15 -10.58 10.14 13.23
N VAL A 16 -11.70 9.73 13.85
CA VAL A 16 -11.85 8.35 14.36
C VAL A 16 -11.71 7.34 13.23
N THR A 17 -12.32 7.60 12.07
CA THR A 17 -12.21 6.71 10.89
C THR A 17 -10.76 6.56 10.45
N VAL A 18 -10.03 7.67 10.31
CA VAL A 18 -8.61 7.67 9.92
C VAL A 18 -7.77 6.92 10.96
N GLY A 19 -7.99 7.18 12.25
CA GLY A 19 -7.31 6.47 13.32
C GLY A 19 -7.62 4.97 13.34
N SER A 20 -8.87 4.57 13.06
CA SER A 20 -9.26 3.16 12.94
C SER A 20 -8.65 2.47 11.71
N TYR A 21 -8.54 3.19 10.59
CA TYR A 21 -7.85 2.69 9.40
C TYR A 21 -6.36 2.45 9.68
N HIS A 22 -5.67 3.43 10.30
CA HIS A 22 -4.29 3.27 10.72
C HIS A 22 -4.12 2.13 11.72
N LEU A 23 -5.02 2.03 12.71
CA LEU A 23 -4.97 0.92 13.68
C LEU A 23 -5.02 -0.43 12.97
N LEU A 24 -5.88 -0.59 11.95
CA LEU A 24 -5.98 -1.84 11.22
C LEU A 24 -4.72 -2.12 10.37
N SER A 25 -4.18 -1.10 9.70
CA SER A 25 -2.91 -1.21 8.95
C SER A 25 -1.75 -1.57 9.87
N ASP A 26 -1.58 -0.83 10.98
CA ASP A 26 -0.49 -1.02 11.93
C ASP A 26 -0.52 -2.42 12.58
N ILE A 27 -1.73 -2.99 12.79
CA ILE A 27 -1.89 -4.37 13.26
C ILE A 27 -1.38 -5.37 12.22
N LEU A 28 -1.66 -5.14 10.93
CA LEU A 28 -1.24 -6.02 9.85
C LEU A 28 0.27 -5.93 9.57
N ASP A 29 0.84 -4.74 9.74
CA ASP A 29 2.25 -4.45 9.51
C ASP A 29 3.14 -4.68 10.76
N GLU A 30 2.56 -5.21 11.85
CA GLU A 30 3.22 -5.42 13.15
C GLU A 30 3.89 -4.16 13.72
N LEU A 31 3.32 -2.99 13.44
CA LEU A 31 3.82 -1.68 13.86
C LEU A 31 3.26 -1.25 15.23
N THR A 32 3.85 -0.21 15.79
CA THR A 32 3.40 0.35 17.07
C THR A 32 2.03 1.02 16.96
N LEU A 33 1.06 0.58 17.77
CA LEU A 33 -0.34 1.02 17.71
C LEU A 33 -0.63 2.40 18.34
N TRP A 34 0.38 3.01 18.98
CA TRP A 34 0.18 4.17 19.86
C TRP A 34 -0.32 5.41 19.12
N SER A 35 0.23 5.70 17.94
CA SER A 35 -0.17 6.81 17.08
C SER A 35 -1.64 6.69 16.65
N ALA A 36 -2.08 5.48 16.30
CA ALA A 36 -3.46 5.20 15.94
C ALA A 36 -4.42 5.45 17.11
N PHE A 37 -4.09 4.97 18.31
CA PHE A 37 -4.89 5.21 19.51
C PHE A 37 -4.98 6.69 19.88
N GLN A 38 -3.89 7.45 19.77
CA GLN A 38 -3.91 8.90 19.99
C GLN A 38 -4.86 9.60 19.01
N THR A 39 -4.81 9.23 17.73
CA THR A 39 -5.69 9.77 16.69
C THR A 39 -7.16 9.47 17.00
N ILE A 40 -7.49 8.21 17.33
CA ILE A 40 -8.85 7.81 17.74
C ILE A 40 -9.29 8.58 18.98
N GLY A 41 -8.44 8.66 20.00
CA GLY A 41 -8.71 9.36 21.26
C GLY A 41 -9.01 10.84 21.05
N PHE A 42 -8.25 11.51 20.18
CA PHE A 42 -8.46 12.91 19.83
C PHE A 42 -9.81 13.11 19.11
N GLY A 43 -10.13 12.28 18.11
CA GLY A 43 -11.42 12.33 17.43
C GLY A 43 -12.60 12.07 18.38
N ALA A 44 -12.47 11.07 19.27
CA ALA A 44 -13.46 10.78 20.29
C ALA A 44 -13.65 11.96 21.26
N ALA A 45 -12.57 12.61 21.71
CA ALA A 45 -12.64 13.77 22.58
C ALA A 45 -13.41 14.94 21.93
N ILE A 46 -13.21 15.19 20.63
CA ILE A 46 -14.00 16.19 19.87
C ILE A 46 -15.49 15.83 19.89
N ILE A 47 -15.83 14.56 19.62
CA ILE A 47 -17.23 14.10 19.62
C ILE A 47 -17.86 14.24 21.01
N LEU A 48 -17.14 13.85 22.07
CA LEU A 48 -17.60 13.99 23.45
C LEU A 48 -17.81 15.46 23.83
N GLY A 49 -16.88 16.34 23.48
CA GLY A 49 -17.00 17.79 23.70
C GLY A 49 -18.20 18.39 22.95
N ALA A 50 -18.40 18.01 21.68
CA ALA A 50 -19.57 18.42 20.90
C ALA A 50 -20.88 17.89 21.52
N GLY A 51 -20.87 16.64 21.98
CA GLY A 51 -21.95 16.00 22.73
C GLY A 51 -22.35 16.76 23.99
N LEU A 52 -21.36 17.15 24.79
CA LEU A 52 -21.57 17.95 26.00
C LEU A 52 -22.16 19.31 25.66
N LEU A 53 -21.62 20.02 24.67
CA LEU A 53 -22.15 21.31 24.23
C LEU A 53 -23.58 21.21 23.70
N HIS A 54 -23.87 20.16 22.94
CA HIS A 54 -25.21 19.88 22.41
C HIS A 54 -26.19 19.61 23.55
N ALA A 55 -25.81 18.76 24.51
CA ALA A 55 -26.55 18.48 25.74
C ALA A 55 -26.84 19.75 26.56
N LEU A 56 -25.82 20.57 26.83
CA LEU A 56 -25.96 21.83 27.56
C LEU A 56 -26.90 22.80 26.87
N THR A 57 -26.86 22.83 25.53
CA THR A 57 -27.71 23.71 24.73
C THR A 57 -29.17 23.27 24.73
N ILE A 58 -29.42 21.95 24.66
CA ILE A 58 -30.76 21.38 24.85
C ILE A 58 -31.28 21.75 26.25
N ARG A 59 -30.46 21.53 27.29
CA ARG A 59 -30.83 21.83 28.68
C ARG A 59 -31.13 23.31 28.91
N ARG A 60 -30.32 24.20 28.35
CA ARG A 60 -30.48 25.67 28.49
C ARG A 60 -31.70 26.20 27.73
N ARG A 61 -32.07 25.58 26.60
CA ARG A 61 -33.26 25.97 25.82
C ARG A 61 -34.58 25.52 26.44
N GLY A 62 -34.54 24.65 27.46
CA GLY A 62 -35.66 24.24 28.31
C GLY A 62 -37.01 24.16 27.62
N ASN A 63 -37.37 23.02 27.02
CA ASN A 63 -38.67 22.70 26.40
C ASN A 63 -39.34 23.76 25.51
N ALA A 64 -38.70 24.89 25.18
CA ALA A 64 -39.28 26.07 24.53
C ALA A 64 -39.45 25.89 23.02
N GLY A 65 -40.09 24.81 22.63
CA GLY A 65 -40.28 24.37 21.26
C GLY A 65 -40.13 22.87 21.23
N VAL A 66 -41.26 22.19 21.42
CA VAL A 66 -41.49 20.74 21.27
C VAL A 66 -40.40 20.11 20.40
N LEU A 67 -39.41 19.52 21.05
CA LEU A 67 -38.49 18.62 20.37
C LEU A 67 -39.34 17.37 20.12
N GLU A 68 -40.08 17.36 19.01
CA GLU A 68 -40.90 16.24 18.53
C GLU A 68 -40.20 14.93 18.86
N ASP A 69 -40.92 13.95 19.40
CA ASP A 69 -40.33 12.63 19.61
C ASP A 69 -39.60 12.22 18.34
N VAL A 70 -38.28 11.98 18.45
CA VAL A 70 -37.53 11.46 17.32
C VAL A 70 -38.17 10.11 17.08
N ALA A 71 -38.92 10.00 15.98
CA ALA A 71 -39.64 8.80 15.65
C ALA A 71 -38.65 7.64 15.71
N GLU A 72 -38.89 6.70 16.61
CA GLU A 72 -38.03 5.54 16.75
C GLU A 72 -37.99 4.84 15.40
N MET A 73 -36.77 4.56 14.94
CA MET A 73 -36.61 3.88 13.66
C MET A 73 -37.24 2.49 13.79
N SER A 74 -38.25 2.22 12.96
CA SER A 74 -38.95 0.93 12.96
C SER A 74 -37.98 -0.23 12.68
N GLY A 75 -38.33 -1.45 13.12
CA GLY A 75 -37.51 -2.64 12.84
C GLY A 75 -37.26 -2.86 11.36
N LYS A 76 -38.27 -2.58 10.53
CA LYS A 76 -38.20 -2.67 9.06
C LYS A 76 -37.17 -1.71 8.49
N THR A 77 -37.18 -0.45 8.92
CA THR A 77 -36.21 0.56 8.49
C THR A 77 -34.79 0.22 8.93
N MET A 78 -34.61 -0.38 10.12
CA MET A 78 -33.30 -0.87 10.56
C MET A 78 -32.80 -2.04 9.72
N GLY A 79 -33.68 -2.97 9.36
CA GLY A 79 -33.38 -4.04 8.41
C GLY A 79 -32.97 -3.50 7.04
N MET A 80 -33.67 -2.48 6.52
CA MET A 80 -33.30 -1.83 5.26
C MET A 80 -31.94 -1.11 5.35
N ALA A 81 -31.64 -0.44 6.47
CA ALA A 81 -30.34 0.20 6.67
C ALA A 81 -29.20 -0.83 6.73
N ALA A 82 -29.43 -1.96 7.42
CA ALA A 82 -28.47 -3.07 7.45
C ALA A 82 -28.26 -3.68 6.07
N ALA A 83 -29.34 -3.87 5.28
CA ALA A 83 -29.25 -4.36 3.92
C ALA A 83 -28.49 -3.38 3.00
N ALA A 84 -28.78 -2.08 3.10
CA ALA A 84 -28.09 -1.04 2.34
C ALA A 84 -26.60 -0.95 2.69
N TRP A 85 -26.25 -1.20 3.95
CA TRP A 85 -24.86 -1.27 4.40
C TRP A 85 -24.15 -2.52 3.89
N LEU A 86 -24.72 -3.71 4.11
CA LEU A 86 -24.03 -4.98 3.92
C LEU A 86 -24.09 -5.53 2.50
N LEU A 87 -25.26 -5.48 1.85
CA LEU A 87 -25.47 -6.15 0.56
C LEU A 87 -24.54 -5.66 -0.55
N PRO A 88 -24.25 -4.35 -0.70
CA PRO A 88 -23.33 -3.91 -1.74
C PRO A 88 -21.91 -4.46 -1.53
N SER A 89 -21.43 -4.54 -0.28
CA SER A 89 -20.11 -5.09 0.03
C SER A 89 -20.06 -6.61 -0.22
N VAL A 90 -21.11 -7.35 0.15
CA VAL A 90 -21.23 -8.78 -0.16
C VAL A 90 -21.30 -9.02 -1.68
N ALA A 91 -22.09 -8.23 -2.41
CA ALA A 91 -22.19 -8.34 -3.86
C ALA A 91 -20.87 -8.02 -4.56
N ALA A 92 -20.10 -7.05 -4.05
CA ALA A 92 -18.75 -6.75 -4.56
C ALA A 92 -17.78 -7.90 -4.27
N TRP A 93 -17.86 -8.52 -3.09
CA TRP A 93 -17.05 -9.70 -2.76
C TRP A 93 -17.38 -10.90 -3.65
N VAL A 94 -18.67 -11.15 -3.91
CA VAL A 94 -19.09 -12.22 -4.83
C VAL A 94 -18.57 -11.96 -6.25
N GLN A 95 -18.65 -10.72 -6.75
CA GLN A 95 -18.05 -10.35 -8.04
C GLN A 95 -16.54 -10.63 -8.06
N PHE A 96 -15.84 -10.24 -6.98
CA PHE A 96 -14.42 -10.51 -6.82
C PHE A 96 -14.13 -12.02 -6.90
N GLU A 97 -14.77 -12.85 -6.08
CA GLU A 97 -14.59 -14.32 -6.05
C GLU A 97 -14.88 -14.99 -7.42
N LEU A 98 -15.87 -14.46 -8.17
CA LEU A 98 -16.24 -14.94 -9.50
C LEU A 98 -15.34 -14.42 -10.64
N PHE A 99 -14.26 -13.70 -10.32
CA PHE A 99 -13.34 -13.08 -11.30
C PHE A 99 -14.07 -12.12 -12.26
N ILE A 100 -15.14 -11.45 -11.80
CA ILE A 100 -15.84 -10.44 -12.59
C ILE A 100 -15.06 -9.14 -12.51
N GLU A 101 -14.51 -8.71 -13.64
CA GLU A 101 -13.80 -7.43 -13.78
C GLU A 101 -14.54 -6.49 -14.74
N PRO A 102 -14.77 -5.22 -14.35
CA PRO A 102 -14.45 -4.59 -13.07
C PRO A 102 -15.44 -4.96 -11.95
N VAL A 103 -15.00 -4.88 -10.69
CA VAL A 103 -15.89 -5.03 -9.54
C VAL A 103 -16.72 -3.76 -9.36
N HIS A 104 -18.04 -3.89 -9.33
CA HIS A 104 -18.94 -2.77 -9.13
C HIS A 104 -19.28 -2.57 -7.65
N MET A 105 -19.05 -1.35 -7.15
CA MET A 105 -19.37 -0.95 -5.77
C MET A 105 -20.33 0.25 -5.72
N PHE A 106 -21.13 0.30 -4.65
CA PHE A 106 -22.08 1.39 -4.38
C PHE A 106 -21.76 2.08 -3.04
N PRO A 107 -20.63 2.80 -2.95
CA PRO A 107 -20.09 3.30 -1.69
C PRO A 107 -21.00 4.29 -0.97
N ILE A 108 -21.77 5.08 -1.73
CA ILE A 108 -22.74 6.02 -1.16
C ILE A 108 -23.83 5.25 -0.38
N ILE A 109 -24.35 4.16 -0.96
CA ILE A 109 -25.39 3.34 -0.34
C ILE A 109 -24.83 2.64 0.90
N THR A 110 -23.64 2.04 0.78
CA THR A 110 -22.94 1.40 1.90
C THR A 110 -22.69 2.38 3.05
N PHE A 111 -22.14 3.56 2.75
CA PHE A 111 -21.84 4.58 3.75
C PHE A 111 -23.09 5.06 4.49
N PHE A 112 -24.11 5.52 3.75
CA PHE A 112 -25.34 6.01 4.38
C PHE A 112 -26.13 4.88 5.06
N GLY A 113 -26.07 3.65 4.56
CA GLY A 113 -26.61 2.46 5.22
C GLY A 113 -25.97 2.23 6.58
N GLY A 114 -24.63 2.29 6.67
CA GLY A 114 -23.89 2.13 7.92
C GLY A 114 -24.20 3.22 8.95
N VAL A 115 -24.25 4.48 8.50
CA VAL A 115 -24.63 5.62 9.34
C VAL A 115 -26.07 5.48 9.84
N ALA A 116 -27.02 5.14 8.97
CA ALA A 116 -28.42 4.96 9.34
C ALA A 116 -28.62 3.77 10.29
N LEU A 117 -27.91 2.67 10.07
CA LEU A 117 -27.93 1.50 10.96
C LEU A 117 -27.43 1.87 12.35
N ALA A 118 -26.27 2.53 12.44
CA ALA A 118 -25.71 2.98 13.71
C ALA A 118 -26.64 3.94 14.44
N PHE A 119 -27.25 4.89 13.72
CA PHE A 119 -28.29 5.76 14.30
C PHE A 119 -29.49 4.97 14.83
N GLY A 120 -29.99 3.99 14.08
CA GLY A 120 -31.09 3.12 14.51
C GLY A 120 -30.76 2.32 15.78
N VAL A 121 -29.56 1.75 15.87
CA VAL A 121 -29.08 1.02 17.05
C VAL A 121 -28.88 1.97 18.23
N CYS A 122 -28.15 3.08 18.05
CA CYS A 122 -27.89 4.04 19.12
C CYS A 122 -29.17 4.70 19.62
N SER A 123 -30.10 5.08 18.75
CA SER A 123 -31.38 5.68 19.15
C SER A 123 -32.20 4.75 20.04
N ARG A 124 -32.23 3.45 19.75
CA ARG A 124 -32.90 2.43 20.57
C ARG A 124 -32.22 2.17 21.91
N LEU A 125 -30.89 2.02 21.91
CA LEU A 125 -30.11 1.79 23.13
C LEU A 125 -30.18 2.97 24.10
N MET A 126 -30.31 4.19 23.57
CA MET A 126 -30.34 5.43 24.34
C MET A 126 -31.76 5.93 24.66
N THR A 127 -32.80 5.10 24.45
CA THR A 127 -34.21 5.46 24.68
C THR A 127 -34.49 5.95 26.10
N THR A 128 -33.82 5.35 27.09
CA THR A 128 -33.97 5.69 28.52
C THR A 128 -33.09 6.86 28.97
N TRP A 129 -32.23 7.38 28.10
CA TRP A 129 -31.27 8.41 28.48
C TRP A 129 -31.91 9.81 28.45
N PRO A 130 -31.67 10.65 29.47
CA PRO A 130 -32.26 11.98 29.56
C PRO A 130 -31.86 12.91 28.40
N MET A 131 -30.78 12.57 27.68
CA MET A 131 -30.27 13.32 26.53
C MET A 131 -30.13 12.43 25.30
N ARG A 132 -31.13 11.58 25.04
CA ARG A 132 -31.14 10.59 23.95
C ARG A 132 -30.65 11.11 22.60
N ARG A 133 -30.98 12.34 22.21
CA ARG A 133 -30.58 12.95 20.92
C ARG A 133 -29.08 13.21 20.83
N ALA A 134 -28.50 13.79 21.88
CA ALA A 134 -27.07 14.06 21.93
C ALA A 134 -26.31 12.72 21.97
N ALA A 135 -26.76 11.77 22.78
CA ALA A 135 -26.17 10.44 22.88
C ALA A 135 -26.24 9.66 21.55
N ALA A 136 -27.39 9.67 20.87
CA ALA A 136 -27.55 9.01 19.57
C ALA A 136 -26.68 9.66 18.48
N ALA A 137 -26.59 10.99 18.44
CA ALA A 137 -25.71 11.69 17.50
C ALA A 137 -24.23 11.38 17.76
N MET A 138 -23.81 11.39 19.03
CA MET A 138 -22.45 10.99 19.43
C MET A 138 -22.15 9.55 19.02
N GLY A 139 -23.03 8.61 19.32
CA GLY A 139 -22.87 7.20 18.94
C GLY A 139 -22.81 7.01 17.43
N THR A 140 -23.64 7.74 16.69
CA THR A 140 -23.62 7.70 15.22
C THR A 140 -22.32 8.28 14.67
N ALA A 141 -21.77 9.34 15.27
CA ALA A 141 -20.49 9.91 14.86
C ALA A 141 -19.31 8.99 15.20
N LEU A 142 -19.33 8.36 16.38
CA LEU A 142 -18.29 7.44 16.86
C LEU A 142 -18.26 6.12 16.10
N PHE A 143 -19.42 5.58 15.76
CA PHE A 143 -19.52 4.23 15.20
C PHE A 143 -20.01 4.25 13.76
N GLY A 144 -21.05 5.03 13.45
CA GLY A 144 -21.69 5.04 12.13
C GLY A 144 -20.80 5.57 11.02
N ILE A 145 -20.09 6.68 11.25
CA ILE A 145 -19.17 7.25 10.25
C ILE A 145 -17.99 6.29 9.97
N PRO A 146 -17.26 5.79 10.99
CA PRO A 146 -16.22 4.78 10.75
C PRO A 146 -16.76 3.51 10.11
N LEU A 147 -17.88 2.97 10.59
CA LEU A 147 -18.49 1.76 10.04
C LEU A 147 -18.84 1.92 8.55
N GLY A 148 -19.43 3.06 8.17
CA GLY A 148 -19.80 3.34 6.78
C GLY A 148 -18.58 3.53 5.88
N LEU A 149 -17.56 4.26 6.33
CA LEU A 149 -16.36 4.54 5.54
C LEU A 149 -15.45 3.32 5.42
N LEU A 150 -15.20 2.58 6.51
CA LEU A 150 -14.35 1.39 6.51
C LEU A 150 -14.98 0.24 5.70
N ALA A 151 -16.31 0.12 5.72
CA ALA A 151 -17.02 -0.87 4.88
C ALA A 151 -16.89 -0.60 3.37
N VAL A 152 -16.41 0.59 2.99
CA VAL A 152 -16.08 0.96 1.61
C VAL A 152 -14.58 0.88 1.37
N SER A 153 -13.76 1.49 2.24
CA SER A 153 -12.33 1.62 2.00
C SER A 153 -11.59 0.30 2.09
N LEU A 154 -11.97 -0.60 3.02
CA LEU A 154 -11.30 -1.89 3.19
C LEU A 154 -11.50 -2.81 1.98
N PRO A 155 -12.74 -3.07 1.49
CA PRO A 155 -12.91 -3.87 0.28
C PRO A 155 -12.25 -3.23 -0.94
N LEU A 156 -12.34 -1.91 -1.09
CA LEU A 156 -11.70 -1.21 -2.22
C LEU A 156 -10.18 -1.39 -2.22
N HIS A 157 -9.53 -1.23 -1.07
CA HIS A 157 -8.10 -1.45 -0.94
C HIS A 157 -7.73 -2.92 -1.20
N HIS A 158 -8.50 -3.86 -0.64
CA HIS A 158 -8.33 -5.29 -0.87
C HIS A 158 -8.41 -5.66 -2.35
N PHE A 159 -9.46 -5.24 -3.06
CA PHE A 159 -9.63 -5.56 -4.48
C PHE A 159 -8.52 -4.96 -5.35
N ASN A 160 -8.10 -3.72 -5.08
CA ASN A 160 -7.02 -3.08 -5.81
C ASN A 160 -5.66 -3.76 -5.57
N TYR A 161 -5.39 -4.18 -4.33
CA TYR A 161 -4.20 -4.97 -3.99
C TYR A 161 -4.16 -6.29 -4.75
N HIS A 162 -5.33 -6.93 -4.91
CA HIS A 162 -5.53 -8.11 -5.75
C HIS A 162 -5.72 -7.80 -7.24
N LEU A 163 -5.18 -6.67 -7.68
CA LEU A 163 -5.07 -6.23 -9.07
C LEU A 163 -6.41 -6.16 -9.82
N THR A 164 -7.53 -5.96 -9.11
CA THR A 164 -8.86 -5.89 -9.70
C THR A 164 -9.33 -4.45 -9.74
N ASN A 165 -9.74 -3.97 -10.92
CA ASN A 165 -10.29 -2.62 -11.04
C ASN A 165 -11.67 -2.50 -10.36
N VAL A 166 -11.91 -1.40 -9.66
CA VAL A 166 -13.18 -1.13 -8.98
C VAL A 166 -13.90 0.04 -9.65
N HIS A 167 -15.13 -0.22 -10.10
CA HIS A 167 -16.02 0.78 -10.67
C HIS A 167 -17.03 1.27 -9.63
N VAL A 168 -16.93 2.55 -9.30
CA VAL A 168 -17.87 3.23 -8.42
C VAL A 168 -18.83 4.04 -9.26
N SER A 169 -20.11 3.70 -9.19
CA SER A 169 -21.17 4.46 -9.87
C SER A 169 -21.70 5.55 -8.96
N THR A 170 -21.59 6.79 -9.40
CA THR A 170 -22.20 7.97 -8.76
C THR A 170 -23.20 8.60 -9.71
N ARG A 171 -24.23 9.25 -9.15
CA ARG A 171 -25.15 10.04 -9.96
C ARG A 171 -24.68 11.48 -9.95
N ASP A 172 -24.45 12.03 -11.13
CA ASP A 172 -24.16 13.45 -11.26
C ASP A 172 -25.45 14.24 -10.98
N TYR A 173 -25.40 15.11 -9.98
CA TYR A 173 -26.54 15.92 -9.56
C TYR A 173 -26.96 16.96 -10.61
N SER A 174 -26.01 17.41 -11.44
CA SER A 174 -26.26 18.45 -12.44
C SER A 174 -26.90 17.89 -13.71
N SER A 175 -26.32 16.81 -14.25
CA SER A 175 -26.77 16.19 -15.50
C SER A 175 -27.76 15.04 -15.31
N ARG A 176 -27.98 14.57 -14.07
CA ARG A 176 -28.69 13.32 -13.72
C ARG A 176 -28.10 12.06 -14.35
N ALA A 177 -26.98 12.17 -15.08
CA ALA A 177 -26.30 11.05 -15.70
C ALA A 177 -25.54 10.22 -14.65
N THR A 178 -25.35 8.94 -14.96
CA THR A 178 -24.49 8.07 -14.15
C THR A 178 -23.04 8.34 -14.53
N LYS A 179 -22.23 8.77 -13.56
CA LYS A 179 -20.79 8.92 -13.71
C LYS A 179 -20.10 7.76 -13.00
N THR A 180 -19.33 6.99 -13.75
CA THR A 180 -18.50 5.93 -13.21
C THR A 180 -17.10 6.46 -12.94
N GLN A 181 -16.66 6.37 -11.69
CA GLN A 181 -15.27 6.59 -11.31
C GLN A 181 -14.56 5.24 -11.28
N VAL A 182 -13.42 5.15 -11.95
CA VAL A 182 -12.59 3.95 -12.00
C VAL A 182 -11.47 4.10 -10.99
N PHE A 183 -11.47 3.24 -9.98
CA PHE A 183 -10.33 3.04 -9.10
C PHE A 183 -9.49 1.94 -9.72
N LYS A 184 -8.31 2.32 -10.21
CA LYS A 184 -7.42 1.38 -10.89
C LYS A 184 -6.80 0.44 -9.88
N ALA A 185 -6.64 -0.82 -10.30
CA ALA A 185 -5.76 -1.79 -9.67
C ALA A 185 -4.38 -1.17 -9.39
N ASP A 186 -3.72 -1.65 -8.32
CA ASP A 186 -2.35 -1.24 -8.01
C ASP A 186 -1.44 -1.54 -9.21
N ASP A 187 -0.58 -0.58 -9.58
CA ASP A 187 0.28 -0.70 -10.76
C ASP A 187 1.25 -1.88 -10.59
N PRO A 188 1.10 -2.96 -11.37
CA PRO A 188 1.98 -4.10 -11.22
C PRO A 188 3.31 -3.87 -11.92
N THR A 189 3.55 -2.77 -12.64
CA THR A 189 4.70 -2.64 -13.56
C THR A 189 6.06 -2.90 -12.89
N PHE A 190 6.79 -3.88 -13.40
CA PHE A 190 8.18 -4.14 -13.00
C PHE A 190 9.06 -2.93 -13.34
N LYS A 191 9.56 -2.25 -12.32
CA LYS A 191 10.56 -1.19 -12.49
C LYS A 191 11.94 -1.83 -12.46
N SER A 192 12.54 -2.01 -13.62
CA SER A 192 13.95 -2.37 -13.70
C SER A 192 14.76 -1.25 -13.07
N GLU A 193 15.46 -1.53 -11.97
CA GLU A 193 16.50 -0.64 -11.49
C GLU A 193 17.59 -0.58 -12.56
N MET A 194 18.06 0.64 -12.89
CA MET A 194 19.28 0.78 -13.67
C MET A 194 20.40 0.14 -12.87
N VAL A 195 20.90 -0.99 -13.35
CA VAL A 195 22.10 -1.58 -12.78
C VAL A 195 23.25 -0.68 -13.18
N SER A 196 24.02 -0.20 -12.20
CA SER A 196 25.25 0.53 -12.45
C SER A 196 26.13 -0.28 -13.38
N SER A 197 26.53 0.30 -14.52
CA SER A 197 27.28 -0.38 -15.59
C SER A 197 28.67 -0.86 -15.18
N LEU A 198 29.11 -0.55 -13.96
CA LEU A 198 30.37 -0.96 -13.37
C LEU A 198 30.05 -1.85 -12.16
N GLY A 199 30.35 -3.14 -12.28
CA GLY A 199 30.18 -4.11 -11.21
C GLY A 199 31.49 -4.37 -10.46
N LYS A 200 31.54 -5.50 -9.75
CA LYS A 200 32.68 -5.84 -8.89
C LYS A 200 33.93 -6.16 -9.71
N GLU A 201 33.78 -6.80 -10.85
CA GLU A 201 34.91 -7.20 -11.70
C GLU A 201 35.57 -5.97 -12.34
N THR A 202 34.76 -5.06 -12.88
CA THR A 202 35.29 -3.80 -13.42
C THR A 202 35.89 -2.92 -12.33
N SER A 203 35.30 -2.90 -11.13
CA SER A 203 35.85 -2.15 -9.98
C SER A 203 37.20 -2.71 -9.51
N ALA A 204 37.34 -4.05 -9.48
CA ALA A 204 38.59 -4.71 -9.11
C ALA A 204 39.69 -4.43 -10.14
N LEU A 205 39.36 -4.48 -11.44
CA LEU A 205 40.29 -4.13 -12.52
C LEU A 205 40.70 -2.64 -12.45
N LEU A 206 39.75 -1.72 -12.29
CA LEU A 206 40.05 -0.29 -12.15
C LEU A 206 40.91 0.01 -10.92
N ASN A 207 40.68 -0.69 -9.81
CA ASN A 207 41.52 -0.59 -8.61
C ASN A 207 42.94 -1.14 -8.85
N ALA A 208 43.07 -2.24 -9.61
CA ALA A 208 44.37 -2.77 -10.00
C ALA A 208 45.15 -1.79 -10.91
N ILE A 209 44.47 -1.14 -11.85
CA ILE A 209 45.05 -0.09 -12.70
C ILE A 209 45.44 1.14 -11.86
N ALA A 210 44.56 1.60 -10.97
CA ALA A 210 44.81 2.79 -10.15
C ALA A 210 45.99 2.61 -9.18
N ASN A 211 46.24 1.39 -8.72
CA ASN A 211 47.38 1.05 -7.87
C ASN A 211 48.60 0.53 -8.65
N ALA A 212 48.54 0.49 -9.97
CA ALA A 212 49.68 0.09 -10.79
C ALA A 212 50.80 1.12 -10.65
N LYS A 213 52.00 0.65 -10.30
CA LYS A 213 53.18 1.52 -10.21
C LYS A 213 53.75 1.73 -11.61
N THR A 214 54.14 2.97 -11.93
CA THR A 214 54.95 3.24 -13.11
C THR A 214 56.31 2.56 -12.96
N ILE A 215 56.67 1.72 -13.92
CA ILE A 215 57.95 1.01 -13.92
C ILE A 215 58.85 1.65 -14.97
N ASP A 216 60.07 2.02 -14.57
CA ASP A 216 61.12 2.40 -15.52
C ASP A 216 61.76 1.12 -16.10
N VAL A 217 61.41 0.83 -17.35
CA VAL A 217 61.87 -0.38 -18.05
C VAL A 217 63.38 -0.42 -18.18
N ALA A 218 64.03 0.72 -18.41
CA ALA A 218 65.49 0.78 -18.56
C ALA A 218 66.20 0.46 -17.23
N GLN A 219 65.66 0.97 -16.12
CA GLN A 219 66.21 0.72 -14.79
C GLN A 219 66.03 -0.74 -14.34
N GLU A 220 64.87 -1.34 -14.63
CA GLU A 220 64.58 -2.73 -14.25
C GLU A 220 65.31 -3.77 -15.10
N VAL A 221 65.56 -3.45 -16.39
CA VAL A 221 66.44 -4.26 -17.25
C VAL A 221 67.88 -4.17 -16.78
N ALA A 222 68.37 -2.98 -16.43
CA ALA A 222 69.71 -2.79 -15.86
C ALA A 222 69.88 -3.51 -14.51
N ALA A 223 68.80 -3.64 -13.73
CA ALA A 223 68.79 -4.36 -12.46
C ALA A 223 68.58 -5.88 -12.61
N GLY A 224 68.45 -6.40 -13.84
CA GLY A 224 68.29 -7.83 -14.13
C GLY A 224 66.93 -8.42 -13.76
N ARG A 225 65.95 -7.57 -13.40
CA ARG A 225 64.59 -7.97 -13.01
C ARG A 225 63.61 -7.99 -14.19
N MET A 226 63.99 -7.38 -15.32
CA MET A 226 63.32 -7.53 -16.61
C MET A 226 64.30 -7.90 -17.72
N ARG A 227 63.82 -8.63 -18.73
CA ARG A 227 64.60 -9.01 -19.91
C ARG A 227 63.76 -8.78 -21.16
N GLN A 228 64.40 -8.25 -22.20
CA GLN A 228 63.82 -8.20 -23.54
C GLN A 228 64.13 -9.52 -24.27
N LEU A 229 63.11 -10.11 -24.87
CA LEU A 229 63.21 -11.31 -25.71
C LEU A 229 63.62 -10.92 -27.13
N ASP A 230 64.06 -11.91 -27.91
CA ASP A 230 64.54 -11.72 -29.29
C ASP A 230 63.43 -11.24 -30.25
N ASP A 231 62.16 -11.41 -29.85
CA ASP A 231 60.96 -10.91 -30.56
C ASP A 231 60.59 -9.46 -30.20
N GLY A 232 61.37 -8.81 -29.32
CA GLY A 232 61.15 -7.44 -28.86
C GLY A 232 60.20 -7.30 -27.67
N SER A 233 59.60 -8.39 -27.18
CA SER A 233 58.72 -8.38 -26.00
C SER A 233 59.50 -8.35 -24.68
N TYR A 234 58.86 -7.91 -23.60
CA TYR A 234 59.48 -7.83 -22.27
C TYR A 234 58.92 -8.90 -21.32
N VAL A 235 59.80 -9.55 -20.56
CA VAL A 235 59.46 -10.47 -19.48
C VAL A 235 60.06 -10.01 -18.15
N THR A 236 59.33 -10.21 -17.05
CA THR A 236 59.87 -10.10 -15.69
C THR A 236 60.56 -11.40 -15.31
N VAL A 237 61.70 -11.27 -14.62
CA VAL A 237 62.51 -12.37 -14.12
C VAL A 237 62.28 -12.47 -12.62
N ASN A 238 61.62 -13.53 -12.18
CA ASN A 238 61.36 -13.78 -10.76
C ASN A 238 62.64 -14.28 -10.05
N ALA A 239 62.64 -14.24 -8.71
CA ALA A 239 63.77 -14.66 -7.89
C ALA A 239 64.14 -16.16 -8.03
N ASP A 240 63.21 -16.97 -8.53
CA ASP A 240 63.38 -18.39 -8.84
C ASP A 240 63.86 -18.64 -10.28
N GLY A 241 64.07 -17.58 -11.07
CA GLY A 241 64.49 -17.65 -12.47
C GLY A 241 63.34 -17.90 -13.46
N SER A 242 62.09 -17.98 -13.00
CA SER A 242 60.93 -18.07 -13.89
C SER A 242 60.69 -16.74 -14.62
N LEU A 243 60.23 -16.85 -15.87
CA LEU A 243 59.95 -15.71 -16.74
C LEU A 243 58.45 -15.50 -16.87
N ASN A 244 57.96 -14.31 -16.52
CA ASN A 244 56.56 -13.94 -16.72
C ASN A 244 56.44 -12.85 -17.79
N PRO A 245 55.56 -12.98 -18.78
CA PRO A 245 55.36 -11.93 -19.79
C PRO A 245 54.81 -10.65 -19.13
N VAL A 246 55.34 -9.50 -19.54
CA VAL A 246 54.79 -8.20 -19.14
C VAL A 246 53.54 -7.94 -19.98
N GLY A 247 52.38 -7.81 -19.32
CA GLY A 247 51.11 -7.57 -19.98
C GLY A 247 51.14 -6.29 -20.84
N GLY A 248 50.79 -6.40 -22.12
CA GLY A 248 50.69 -5.25 -23.02
C GLY A 248 49.34 -4.55 -22.95
N ALA A 249 49.23 -3.36 -23.56
CA ALA A 249 47.97 -2.60 -23.64
C ALA A 249 46.81 -3.40 -24.28
N GLY A 250 47.11 -4.31 -25.22
CA GLY A 250 46.10 -5.20 -25.82
C GLY A 250 45.54 -6.24 -24.85
N ASN A 251 46.29 -6.64 -23.82
CA ASN A 251 45.77 -7.54 -22.77
C ASN A 251 44.86 -6.78 -21.80
N LEU A 252 45.09 -5.48 -21.60
CA LEU A 252 44.25 -4.63 -20.76
C LEU A 252 42.87 -4.39 -21.38
N GLU A 253 42.83 -4.10 -22.68
CA GLU A 253 41.57 -3.96 -23.43
C GLU A 253 40.74 -5.25 -23.35
N HIS A 254 41.38 -6.40 -23.58
CA HIS A 254 40.73 -7.70 -23.44
C HIS A 254 40.22 -7.96 -22.02
N SER A 255 41.04 -7.73 -20.98
CA SER A 255 40.62 -7.91 -19.59
C SER A 255 39.51 -6.93 -19.17
N MET A 256 39.46 -5.74 -19.75
CA MET A 256 38.38 -4.78 -19.50
C MET A 256 37.08 -5.20 -20.18
N ASP A 257 37.14 -5.71 -21.41
CA ASP A 257 35.98 -6.29 -22.10
C ASP A 257 35.45 -7.54 -21.37
N GLU A 258 36.33 -8.41 -20.89
CA GLU A 258 35.97 -9.58 -20.08
C GLU A 258 35.31 -9.18 -18.76
N ALA A 259 35.87 -8.19 -18.04
CA ALA A 259 35.30 -7.69 -16.79
C ALA A 259 33.92 -7.05 -17.00
N LEU A 260 33.75 -6.27 -18.07
CA LEU A 260 32.46 -5.69 -18.45
C LEU A 260 31.45 -6.77 -18.86
N ALA A 261 31.88 -7.80 -19.59
CA ALA A 261 31.03 -8.92 -19.96
C ALA A 261 30.57 -9.72 -18.73
N ALA A 262 31.47 -9.99 -17.79
CA ALA A 262 31.16 -10.68 -16.53
C ALA A 262 30.19 -9.87 -15.65
N ASP A 263 30.41 -8.56 -15.51
CA ASP A 263 29.49 -7.70 -14.78
C ASP A 263 28.10 -7.62 -15.46
N ARG A 264 28.06 -7.65 -16.80
CA ARG A 264 26.80 -7.74 -17.57
C ARG A 264 26.06 -9.04 -17.34
N THR A 265 26.75 -10.18 -17.28
CA THR A 265 26.09 -11.48 -17.02
C THR A 265 25.55 -11.53 -15.60
N VAL A 266 26.32 -11.11 -14.60
CA VAL A 266 25.89 -11.09 -13.19
C VAL A 266 24.70 -10.15 -12.99
N SER A 267 24.73 -8.96 -13.61
CA SER A 267 23.62 -8.01 -13.55
C SER A 267 22.37 -8.53 -14.26
N ALA A 268 22.51 -9.19 -15.41
CA ALA A 268 21.40 -9.82 -16.11
C ALA A 268 20.76 -10.95 -15.30
N GLU A 269 21.56 -11.81 -14.65
CA GLU A 269 21.08 -12.88 -13.77
C GLU A 269 20.33 -12.31 -12.55
N ALA A 270 20.88 -11.26 -11.92
CA ALA A 270 20.23 -10.59 -10.79
C ALA A 270 18.91 -9.92 -11.21
N GLN A 271 18.86 -9.28 -12.39
CA GLN A 271 17.61 -8.73 -12.93
C GLN A 271 16.60 -9.84 -13.27
N ALA A 272 17.04 -10.95 -13.84
CA ALA A 272 16.19 -12.10 -14.14
C ALA A 272 15.63 -12.74 -12.86
N GLN A 273 16.41 -12.77 -11.77
CA GLN A 273 15.93 -13.21 -10.47
C GLN A 273 14.89 -12.23 -9.89
N LYS A 274 15.19 -10.93 -9.86
CA LYS A 274 14.22 -9.90 -9.42
C LYS A 274 12.92 -9.95 -10.21
N ARG A 275 12.99 -10.18 -11.52
CA ARG A 275 11.81 -10.37 -12.37
C ARG A 275 11.02 -11.62 -11.98
N ARG A 276 11.67 -12.75 -11.74
CA ARG A 276 11.00 -13.99 -11.28
C ARG A 276 10.30 -13.80 -9.94
N GLU A 277 10.96 -13.14 -8.99
CA GLU A 277 10.38 -12.82 -7.67
C GLU A 277 9.16 -11.92 -7.83
N TRP A 278 9.25 -10.87 -8.66
CA TRP A 278 8.12 -10.00 -8.97
C TRP A 278 6.97 -10.74 -9.67
N GLU A 279 7.25 -11.62 -10.64
CA GLU A 279 6.23 -12.44 -11.32
C GLU A 279 5.49 -13.35 -10.34
N GLN A 280 6.21 -13.97 -9.42
CA GLN A 280 5.63 -14.78 -8.34
C GLN A 280 4.75 -13.95 -7.42
N GLU A 281 5.21 -12.77 -7.01
CA GLU A 281 4.43 -11.84 -6.19
C GLU A 281 3.14 -11.41 -6.89
N ILE A 282 3.21 -11.03 -8.16
CA ILE A 282 2.03 -10.65 -8.95
C ILE A 282 1.06 -11.82 -9.09
N TRP A 283 1.56 -13.03 -9.32
CA TRP A 283 0.73 -14.22 -9.36
C TRP A 283 0.03 -14.48 -8.02
N LEU A 284 0.76 -14.36 -6.90
CA LEU A 284 0.21 -14.48 -5.55
C LEU A 284 -0.82 -13.39 -5.26
N ARG A 285 -0.62 -12.17 -5.72
CA ARG A 285 -1.61 -11.09 -5.58
C ARG A 285 -2.86 -11.34 -6.42
N ARG A 286 -2.75 -11.87 -7.63
CA ARG A 286 -3.94 -12.19 -8.46
C ARG A 286 -4.79 -13.32 -7.89
N ASN A 287 -4.13 -14.34 -7.35
CA ASN A 287 -4.77 -15.55 -6.87
C ASN A 287 -5.02 -15.55 -5.35
N GLY A 288 -4.33 -14.69 -4.60
CA GLY A 288 -4.47 -14.54 -3.16
C GLY A 288 -5.74 -13.77 -2.76
N GLY A 289 -6.08 -13.83 -1.48
CA GLY A 289 -7.17 -13.07 -0.86
C GLY A 289 -8.59 -13.47 -1.27
N ARG A 290 -8.72 -14.52 -2.07
CA ARG A 290 -9.97 -15.19 -2.44
C ARG A 290 -10.20 -16.37 -1.50
N LEU A 291 -11.43 -16.50 -1.02
CA LEU A 291 -11.83 -17.59 -0.12
C LEU A 291 -11.95 -18.93 -0.87
N PHE A 292 -12.20 -18.91 -2.19
CA PHE A 292 -12.53 -20.12 -2.96
C PHE A 292 -11.50 -20.54 -4.02
N SER A 293 -10.40 -19.79 -4.21
CA SER A 293 -9.30 -20.25 -5.05
C SER A 293 -8.28 -21.04 -4.22
N SER A 294 -8.32 -22.37 -4.34
CA SER A 294 -7.25 -23.21 -3.78
C SER A 294 -5.98 -23.07 -4.65
N PRO A 295 -4.80 -22.89 -4.04
CA PRO A 295 -3.52 -22.96 -4.76
C PRO A 295 -3.26 -24.35 -5.37
N ASP A 296 -3.91 -25.41 -4.87
CA ASP A 296 -3.64 -26.80 -5.27
C ASP A 296 -4.20 -27.19 -6.65
N ARG A 297 -5.01 -26.34 -7.29
CA ARG A 297 -5.56 -26.64 -8.63
C ARG A 297 -4.58 -26.44 -9.78
N LEU A 298 -3.40 -25.84 -9.55
CA LEU A 298 -2.47 -25.49 -10.63
C LEU A 298 -1.33 -26.50 -10.83
N ASP A 299 -1.03 -27.36 -9.85
CA ASP A 299 -0.12 -28.51 -10.06
C ASP A 299 -0.68 -29.57 -11.03
N GLN A 300 -1.95 -29.43 -11.44
CA GLN A 300 -2.61 -30.30 -12.42
C GLN A 300 -2.75 -29.67 -13.81
N ALA A 301 -2.45 -28.38 -13.98
CA ALA A 301 -2.58 -27.72 -15.29
C ALA A 301 -1.28 -27.79 -16.12
N ASP A 302 -0.15 -28.07 -15.49
CA ASP A 302 1.17 -28.23 -16.12
C ASP A 302 1.67 -29.70 -16.16
N ARG A 303 0.76 -30.69 -16.05
CA ARG A 303 1.02 -32.12 -16.34
C ARG A 303 0.09 -32.61 -17.45
#